data_AF-A0A6A7XZG5-F1
#
_entry.id   AF-A0A6A7XZG5-F1
#
_cell.length_a   1.000
_cell.length_b   1.000
_cell.length_c   1.000
_cell.angle_alpha   90.00
_cell.angle_beta   90.00
_cell.angle_gamma   90.00
#
_symmetry.space_group_name_H-M   'P 1'
#
loop_
_entity.id
_entity.type
_entity.pdbx_description
1 polymer ?
#
loop_
_entity_poly.entity_id
_entity_poly.type
_entity_poly.pdbx_seq_one_letter_code
_entity_poly.pdbx_strand_id
1 'polypeptide(L)'
;MWTPDRAPRSGEIIPPITPRIIFYEFEEPLIFVANIGLSEFIFIKVDEVDSRNIYLATLVSQRVLNAVERSLLSLRGAMLSGPCYIVEMGFGSRVLWYWECEPSDIPDHLLPLRGVGLAPGARMIADTFEQINSFFSVRFSGGDLKRETMPFQTFKKLVDGVYVAARKLFAPHELEKARSATFDFHIHEPAFGSLIISIEDPILEGAGVERIMRKNDVKLDQLQEKFIRMRNKFFDDFNEIANMARNYEIRHDVADKNVNILRNVVDLLPADDGKFDKVEFYGGEKGGERHGIIIEEVAAKRLRSAYDFASGRKKDIEGFITIINANSYTFVVKDSSGRQVTCQAKSDDFTSLQRDDRFRSSARVKIGGRLYKRELRDYMVLESIPVFL
;
A
#
# COMPACT_ATOMS: atom_id res chain seq x y z
N MET A 1 -23.39 14.74 9.50
CA MET A 1 -22.77 14.12 10.69
C MET A 1 -23.81 13.94 11.78
N TRP A 2 -23.94 12.73 12.32
CA TRP A 2 -24.86 12.38 13.39
C TRP A 2 -24.51 13.13 14.68
N THR A 3 -25.56 13.56 15.38
CA THR A 3 -25.50 14.17 16.70
C THR A 3 -26.65 13.61 17.52
N PRO A 4 -26.51 13.50 18.86
CA PRO A 4 -27.60 13.08 19.75
C PRO A 4 -28.86 13.96 19.62
N ASP A 5 -28.69 15.23 19.23
CA ASP A 5 -29.78 16.20 19.08
C ASP A 5 -30.61 16.02 17.80
N ARG A 6 -30.16 15.19 16.85
CA ARG A 6 -30.96 14.84 15.67
C ARG A 6 -32.20 14.08 16.11
N ALA A 7 -33.38 14.40 15.57
CA ALA A 7 -34.62 13.73 15.97
C ALA A 7 -34.55 12.20 15.74
N PRO A 8 -34.63 11.37 16.80
CA PRO A 8 -34.67 9.92 16.66
C PRO A 8 -36.01 9.42 16.13
N ARG A 9 -36.02 8.17 15.67
CA ARG A 9 -37.24 7.39 15.53
C ARG A 9 -37.49 6.57 16.79
N SER A 10 -38.76 6.40 17.14
CA SER A 10 -39.16 5.60 18.30
C SER A 10 -38.88 4.12 18.05
N GLY A 11 -38.23 3.48 19.02
CA GLY A 11 -37.95 2.04 19.06
C GLY A 11 -39.08 1.19 19.62
N GLU A 12 -40.19 1.78 20.06
CA GLU A 12 -41.25 1.08 20.80
C GLU A 12 -41.87 -0.12 20.06
N ILE A 13 -41.87 -0.08 18.74
CA ILE A 13 -42.40 -1.16 17.89
C ILE A 13 -41.38 -2.29 17.67
N ILE A 14 -40.11 -2.07 18.03
CA ILE A 14 -39.04 -3.05 17.89
C ILE A 14 -39.04 -3.92 19.15
N PRO A 15 -39.17 -5.25 19.03
CA PRO A 15 -39.09 -6.12 20.19
C PRO A 15 -37.72 -6.01 20.87
N PRO A 16 -37.60 -6.35 22.17
CA PRO A 16 -36.30 -6.41 22.83
C PRO A 16 -35.30 -7.23 22.01
N ILE A 17 -34.10 -6.69 21.84
CA ILE A 17 -33.08 -7.32 21.00
C ILE A 17 -32.39 -8.42 21.82
N THR A 18 -32.58 -9.66 21.39
CA THR A 18 -31.90 -10.81 21.97
C THR A 18 -30.67 -11.16 21.13
N PRO A 19 -29.44 -11.09 21.69
CA PRO A 19 -28.25 -11.55 21.01
C PRO A 19 -28.37 -13.02 20.57
N ARG A 20 -28.09 -13.28 19.30
CA ARG A 20 -28.00 -14.63 18.72
C ARG A 20 -26.59 -15.19 18.84
N ILE A 21 -25.59 -14.36 18.58
CA ILE A 21 -24.17 -14.67 18.72
C ILE A 21 -23.54 -13.51 19.48
N ILE A 22 -22.79 -13.79 20.54
CA ILE A 22 -22.04 -12.77 21.27
C ILE A 22 -20.57 -12.97 20.93
N PHE A 23 -19.97 -11.96 20.30
CA PHE A 23 -18.55 -11.99 19.94
C PHE A 23 -17.65 -11.49 21.05
N TYR A 24 -18.13 -10.52 21.83
CA TYR A 24 -17.41 -9.97 22.96
C TYR A 24 -18.39 -9.54 24.04
N GLU A 25 -18.10 -9.94 25.28
CA GLU A 25 -18.93 -9.69 26.46
C GLU A 25 -18.05 -9.33 27.65
N PHE A 26 -18.56 -8.44 28.49
CA PHE A 26 -18.01 -8.22 29.82
C PHE A 26 -19.13 -8.35 30.85
N GLU A 27 -19.68 -7.24 31.34
CA GLU A 27 -20.92 -7.24 32.14
C GLU A 27 -22.17 -7.34 31.26
N GLU A 28 -22.04 -6.93 30.00
CA GLU A 28 -23.07 -7.00 28.99
C GLU A 28 -22.45 -7.23 27.59
N PRO A 29 -23.26 -7.63 26.59
CA PRO A 29 -22.78 -7.86 25.24
C PRO A 29 -22.26 -6.57 24.59
N LEU A 30 -20.95 -6.50 24.36
CA LEU A 30 -20.30 -5.34 23.74
C LEU A 30 -20.30 -5.43 22.22
N ILE A 31 -20.13 -6.63 21.69
CA ILE A 31 -20.18 -6.90 20.25
C ILE A 31 -20.98 -8.17 20.02
N PHE A 32 -22.08 -8.08 19.28
CA PHE A 32 -22.96 -9.22 19.07
C PHE A 32 -23.73 -9.14 17.76
N VAL A 33 -24.30 -10.27 17.36
CA VAL A 33 -25.21 -10.41 16.22
C VAL A 33 -26.60 -10.63 16.76
N ALA A 34 -27.59 -9.94 16.21
CA ALA A 34 -28.99 -10.22 16.48
C ALA A 34 -29.83 -10.09 15.20
N ASN A 35 -31.00 -10.73 15.23
CA ASN A 35 -31.98 -10.64 14.15
C ASN A 35 -33.07 -9.64 14.53
N ILE A 36 -33.34 -8.68 13.65
CA ILE A 36 -34.54 -7.84 13.72
C ILE A 36 -35.42 -8.23 12.54
N GLY A 37 -36.52 -8.93 12.81
CA GLY A 37 -37.33 -9.54 11.76
C GLY A 37 -36.54 -10.60 10.98
N LEU A 38 -36.42 -10.42 9.67
CA LEU A 38 -35.66 -11.30 8.76
C LEU A 38 -34.23 -10.80 8.48
N SER A 39 -33.86 -9.68 9.08
CA SER A 39 -32.61 -8.98 8.83
C SER A 39 -31.60 -9.25 9.95
N GLU A 40 -30.36 -9.50 9.56
CA GLU A 40 -29.25 -9.78 10.48
C GLU A 40 -28.41 -8.53 10.69
N PHE A 41 -28.17 -8.20 11.96
CA PHE A 41 -27.43 -7.00 12.36
C PHE A 41 -26.24 -7.36 13.23
N ILE A 42 -25.12 -6.68 13.03
CA ILE A 42 -24.02 -6.63 14.00
C ILE A 42 -24.19 -5.36 14.82
N PHE A 43 -24.11 -5.49 16.14
CA PHE A 43 -24.13 -4.41 17.12
C PHE A 43 -22.75 -4.28 17.77
N ILE A 44 -22.29 -3.04 17.93
CA ILE A 44 -21.08 -2.68 18.66
C ILE A 44 -21.45 -1.57 19.64
N LYS A 45 -21.23 -1.78 20.95
CA LYS A 45 -21.40 -0.73 21.95
C LYS A 45 -20.37 0.36 21.70
N VAL A 46 -20.81 1.59 21.53
CA VAL A 46 -19.95 2.75 21.27
C VAL A 46 -19.94 3.75 22.41
N ASP A 47 -21.00 3.79 23.23
CA ASP A 47 -21.09 4.70 24.38
C ASP A 47 -22.13 4.22 25.40
N GLU A 48 -22.17 4.87 26.56
CA GLU A 48 -23.19 4.68 27.60
C GLU A 48 -23.57 6.02 28.24
N VAL A 49 -24.87 6.33 28.28
CA VAL A 49 -25.41 7.58 28.82
C VAL A 49 -26.59 7.28 29.72
N ASP A 50 -26.58 7.77 30.97
CA ASP A 50 -27.68 7.61 31.93
C ASP A 50 -28.20 6.17 32.08
N SER A 51 -27.27 5.20 32.16
CA SER A 51 -27.56 3.75 32.20
C SER A 51 -28.28 3.21 30.96
N ARG A 52 -28.09 3.88 29.82
CA ARG A 52 -28.57 3.46 28.51
C ARG A 52 -27.37 3.22 27.61
N ASN A 53 -27.43 2.12 26.90
CA ASN A 53 -26.34 1.70 26.03
C ASN A 53 -26.57 2.23 24.63
N ILE A 54 -25.54 2.85 24.06
CA ILE A 54 -25.56 3.32 22.69
C ILE A 54 -24.77 2.31 21.85
N TYR A 55 -25.45 1.73 20.86
CA TYR A 55 -24.88 0.79 19.92
C TYR A 55 -24.81 1.41 18.52
N LEU A 56 -23.70 1.18 17.83
CA LEU A 56 -23.65 1.24 16.38
C LEU A 56 -24.10 -0.12 15.85
N ALA A 57 -25.15 -0.12 15.03
CA ALA A 57 -25.68 -1.31 14.38
C ALA A 57 -25.58 -1.17 12.87
N THR A 58 -25.25 -2.25 12.17
CA THR A 58 -25.31 -2.30 10.71
C THR A 58 -26.03 -3.56 10.26
N LEU A 59 -26.78 -3.45 9.17
CA LEU A 59 -27.27 -4.61 8.45
C LEU A 59 -26.07 -5.33 7.81
N VAL A 60 -25.98 -6.64 7.97
CA VAL A 60 -24.93 -7.46 7.34
C VAL A 60 -25.51 -8.62 6.53
N SER A 61 -24.75 -9.06 5.53
CA SER A 61 -25.01 -10.35 4.88
C SER A 61 -24.23 -11.46 5.59
N GLN A 62 -24.67 -12.71 5.42
CA GLN A 62 -23.95 -13.88 5.93
C GLN A 62 -22.47 -13.92 5.46
N ARG A 63 -22.18 -13.40 4.26
CA ARG A 63 -20.79 -13.34 3.74
C ARG A 63 -19.93 -12.37 4.54
N VAL A 64 -20.46 -11.21 4.88
CA VAL A 64 -19.80 -10.21 5.73
C VAL A 64 -19.60 -10.78 7.13
N LEU A 65 -20.64 -11.39 7.70
CA LEU A 65 -20.57 -12.00 9.02
C LEU A 65 -19.48 -13.08 9.10
N ASN A 66 -19.48 -14.03 8.15
CA ASN A 66 -18.47 -15.08 8.07
C ASN A 66 -17.05 -14.50 7.93
N ALA A 67 -16.89 -13.39 7.21
CA ALA A 67 -15.60 -12.73 7.06
C ALA A 67 -15.13 -12.07 8.36
N VAL A 68 -16.04 -11.47 9.14
CA VAL A 68 -15.72 -10.92 10.47
C VAL A 68 -15.34 -12.02 11.45
N GLU A 69 -16.12 -13.12 11.50
CA GLU A 69 -15.86 -14.28 12.35
C GLU A 69 -14.49 -14.91 12.10
N ARG A 70 -14.08 -14.98 10.83
CA ARG A 70 -12.76 -15.49 10.43
C ARG A 70 -11.64 -14.47 10.57
N SER A 71 -11.90 -13.29 11.13
CA SER A 71 -10.96 -12.17 11.22
C SER A 71 -10.37 -11.76 9.86
N LEU A 72 -11.16 -11.90 8.79
CA LEU A 72 -10.83 -11.50 7.43
C LEU A 72 -11.32 -10.08 7.11
N LEU A 73 -12.43 -9.65 7.73
CA LEU A 73 -12.96 -8.29 7.63
C LEU A 73 -12.87 -7.62 9.01
N SER A 74 -12.45 -6.36 9.02
CA SER A 74 -12.40 -5.57 10.24
C SER A 74 -13.81 -5.24 10.70
N LEU A 75 -13.98 -4.98 11.99
CA LEU A 75 -15.25 -4.53 12.53
C LEU A 75 -15.68 -3.23 11.86
N ARG A 76 -14.75 -2.32 11.60
CA ARG A 76 -15.02 -1.09 10.86
C ARG A 76 -15.54 -1.38 9.45
N GLY A 77 -14.90 -2.29 8.73
CA GLY A 77 -15.32 -2.69 7.39
C GLY A 77 -16.70 -3.33 7.37
N ALA A 78 -17.03 -4.12 8.40
CA ALA A 78 -18.37 -4.67 8.58
C ALA A 78 -19.40 -3.56 8.83
N MET A 79 -19.10 -2.64 9.75
CA MET A 79 -19.96 -1.49 10.07
C MET A 79 -20.26 -0.64 8.84
N LEU A 80 -19.31 -0.49 7.91
CA LEU A 80 -19.48 0.34 6.71
C LEU A 80 -20.01 -0.43 5.49
N SER A 81 -20.32 -1.73 5.62
CA SER A 81 -20.74 -2.59 4.50
C SER A 81 -22.21 -2.47 4.12
N GLY A 82 -23.02 -1.80 4.94
CA GLY A 82 -24.46 -1.68 4.73
C GLY A 82 -25.06 -0.47 5.45
N PRO A 83 -26.41 -0.36 5.44
CA PRO A 83 -27.13 0.66 6.19
C PRO A 83 -26.76 0.63 7.66
N CYS A 84 -26.40 1.80 8.20
CA CYS A 84 -25.97 1.96 9.58
C CYS A 84 -27.05 2.62 10.43
N TYR A 85 -27.04 2.29 11.71
CA TYR A 85 -27.99 2.79 12.70
C TYR A 85 -27.24 3.09 13.99
N ILE A 86 -27.54 4.21 14.63
CA ILE A 86 -27.27 4.36 16.06
C ILE A 86 -28.52 3.90 16.80
N VAL A 87 -28.35 3.05 17.81
CA VAL A 87 -29.45 2.44 18.56
C VAL A 87 -29.22 2.68 20.04
N GLU A 88 -30.16 3.36 20.68
CA GLU A 88 -30.16 3.55 22.13
C GLU A 88 -31.04 2.47 22.78
N MET A 89 -30.42 1.69 23.67
CA MET A 89 -31.04 0.60 24.39
C MET A 89 -31.14 0.91 25.87
N GLY A 90 -32.33 0.69 26.42
CA GLY A 90 -32.56 0.72 27.87
C GLY A 90 -32.43 -0.65 28.51
N PHE A 91 -32.91 -0.76 29.74
CA PHE A 91 -32.94 -2.01 30.51
C PHE A 91 -33.62 -3.16 29.74
N GLY A 92 -33.04 -4.35 29.80
CA GLY A 92 -33.56 -5.56 29.14
C GLY A 92 -33.46 -5.53 27.62
N SER A 93 -32.46 -4.82 27.06
CA SER A 93 -32.21 -4.71 25.61
C SER A 93 -33.38 -4.14 24.82
N ARG A 94 -34.23 -3.33 25.47
CA ARG A 94 -35.35 -2.65 24.81
C ARG A 94 -34.84 -1.45 24.02
N VAL A 95 -35.13 -1.41 22.73
CA VAL A 95 -34.80 -0.27 21.88
C VAL A 95 -35.69 0.91 22.25
N LEU A 96 -35.07 1.98 22.74
CA LEU A 96 -35.77 3.23 23.06
C LEU A 96 -35.88 4.08 21.81
N TRP A 97 -34.74 4.32 21.17
CA TRP A 97 -34.60 5.20 20.02
C TRP A 97 -33.59 4.66 19.02
N TYR A 98 -33.75 5.07 17.76
CA TYR A 98 -32.74 4.78 16.74
C TYR A 98 -32.65 5.89 15.70
N TRP A 99 -31.48 5.98 15.06
CA TRP A 99 -31.16 6.92 14.00
C TRP A 99 -30.62 6.17 12.80
N GLU A 100 -31.31 6.25 11.67
CA GLU A 100 -30.76 5.87 10.37
C GLU A 100 -29.63 6.83 9.99
N CYS A 101 -28.44 6.27 9.76
CA CYS A 101 -27.24 7.03 9.47
C CYS A 101 -26.63 6.55 8.15
N GLU A 102 -26.17 7.49 7.32
CA GLU A 102 -25.22 7.13 6.29
C GLU A 102 -23.84 6.85 6.92
N PRO A 103 -23.01 5.97 6.33
CA PRO A 103 -21.66 5.72 6.84
C PRO A 103 -20.78 6.97 6.98
N SER A 104 -21.04 8.00 6.16
CA SER A 104 -20.41 9.33 6.19
C SER A 104 -20.89 10.19 7.36
N ASP A 105 -22.10 9.95 7.86
CA ASP A 105 -22.66 10.69 8.99
C ASP A 105 -22.05 10.27 10.33
N ILE A 106 -21.51 9.06 10.44
CA ILE A 106 -21.01 8.53 11.71
C ILE A 106 -19.66 9.18 12.06
N PRO A 107 -19.55 9.85 13.22
CA PRO A 107 -18.29 10.39 13.73
C PRO A 107 -17.19 9.32 13.79
N ASP A 108 -15.96 9.67 13.40
CA ASP A 108 -14.88 8.68 13.29
C ASP A 108 -14.54 8.00 14.63
N HIS A 109 -14.72 8.70 15.75
CA HIS A 109 -14.46 8.17 17.09
C HIS A 109 -15.48 7.13 17.56
N LEU A 110 -16.67 7.07 16.94
CA LEU A 110 -17.66 6.02 17.19
C LEU A 110 -17.46 4.80 16.28
N LEU A 111 -16.63 4.91 15.25
CA LEU A 111 -16.31 3.78 14.39
C LEU A 111 -15.19 2.95 15.02
N PRO A 112 -15.24 1.61 14.87
CA PRO A 112 -14.11 0.78 15.25
C PRO A 112 -12.83 1.21 14.54
N LEU A 113 -11.68 0.91 15.15
CA LEU A 113 -10.38 1.15 14.54
C LEU A 113 -10.23 0.35 13.23
N ARG A 114 -9.54 0.96 12.26
CA ARG A 114 -9.22 0.34 10.97
C ARG A 114 -8.31 -0.86 11.17
N GLY A 115 -8.53 -1.93 10.39
CA GLY A 115 -7.72 -3.14 10.43
C GLY A 115 -7.85 -3.95 11.72
N VAL A 116 -8.84 -3.67 12.57
CA VAL A 116 -9.11 -4.40 13.81
C VAL A 116 -10.31 -5.31 13.63
N GLY A 117 -10.14 -6.59 13.90
CA GLY A 117 -11.18 -7.62 13.86
C GLY A 117 -11.49 -8.15 15.25
N LEU A 118 -12.16 -9.30 15.30
CA LEU A 118 -12.58 -9.91 16.56
C LEU A 118 -11.42 -10.58 17.33
N ALA A 119 -10.54 -11.30 16.63
CA ALA A 119 -9.46 -12.02 17.28
C ALA A 119 -8.28 -11.09 17.63
N PRO A 120 -7.83 -11.05 18.90
CA PRO A 120 -6.63 -10.32 19.25
C PRO A 120 -5.41 -10.90 18.53
N GLY A 121 -4.54 -10.02 18.02
CA GLY A 121 -3.28 -10.42 17.37
C GLY A 121 -3.40 -10.81 15.90
N ALA A 122 -4.60 -10.83 15.31
CA ALA A 122 -4.75 -10.95 13.87
C ALA A 122 -4.09 -9.74 13.18
N ARG A 123 -3.00 -10.00 12.45
CA ARG A 123 -2.24 -8.96 11.75
C ARG A 123 -2.83 -8.79 10.35
N MET A 124 -3.15 -7.56 9.99
CA MET A 124 -3.58 -7.12 8.64
C MET A 124 -4.93 -7.68 8.20
N ILE A 125 -5.97 -7.07 8.74
CA ILE A 125 -7.37 -7.36 8.42
C ILE A 125 -7.85 -6.34 7.39
N ALA A 126 -8.62 -6.79 6.40
CA ALA A 126 -9.18 -5.92 5.38
C ALA A 126 -10.25 -4.99 5.97
N ASP A 127 -10.33 -3.76 5.48
CA ASP A 127 -11.35 -2.79 5.88
C ASP A 127 -12.51 -2.70 4.90
N THR A 128 -12.45 -3.39 3.76
CA THR A 128 -13.60 -3.52 2.85
C THR A 128 -13.73 -4.95 2.33
N PHE A 129 -14.93 -5.32 1.89
CA PHE A 129 -15.19 -6.65 1.34
C PHE A 129 -14.54 -6.83 -0.06
N GLU A 130 -14.29 -5.75 -0.78
CA GLU A 130 -13.60 -5.76 -2.07
C GLU A 130 -12.12 -6.10 -1.88
N GLN A 131 -11.48 -5.54 -0.84
CA GLN A 131 -10.09 -5.89 -0.49
C GLN A 131 -9.95 -7.39 -0.20
N ILE A 132 -10.94 -7.98 0.46
CA ILE A 132 -10.99 -9.42 0.79
C ILE A 132 -10.89 -10.31 -0.44
N ASN A 133 -11.56 -9.90 -1.53
CA ASN A 133 -11.68 -10.69 -2.75
C ASN A 133 -10.76 -10.23 -3.88
N SER A 134 -9.99 -9.16 -3.66
CA SER A 134 -9.07 -8.60 -4.63
C SER A 134 -7.88 -9.53 -4.89
N PHE A 135 -7.46 -9.60 -6.16
CA PHE A 135 -6.21 -10.23 -6.54
C PHE A 135 -5.03 -9.52 -5.87
N PHE A 136 -5.08 -8.19 -5.87
CA PHE A 136 -4.10 -7.31 -5.24
C PHE A 136 -4.81 -6.01 -4.82
N SER A 137 -4.54 -5.50 -3.62
CA SER A 137 -5.00 -4.17 -3.24
C SER A 137 -3.91 -3.35 -2.56
N VAL A 138 -3.98 -2.04 -2.78
CA VAL A 138 -3.09 -1.06 -2.16
C VAL A 138 -3.93 -0.05 -1.42
N ARG A 139 -3.65 0.14 -0.14
CA ARG A 139 -4.26 1.17 0.69
C ARG A 139 -3.25 2.25 1.01
N PHE A 140 -3.62 3.50 0.75
CA PHE A 140 -2.88 4.68 1.17
C PHE A 140 -3.62 5.36 2.34
N SER A 141 -2.89 5.78 3.36
CA SER A 141 -3.47 6.40 4.56
C SER A 141 -2.53 7.47 5.14
N GLY A 142 -3.12 8.48 5.79
CA GLY A 142 -2.39 9.60 6.39
C GLY A 142 -2.29 10.83 5.47
N GLY A 143 -1.61 11.87 5.96
CA GLY A 143 -1.37 13.12 5.22
C GLY A 143 -2.63 13.82 4.69
N ASP A 144 -2.60 14.17 3.40
CA ASP A 144 -3.66 14.86 2.68
C ASP A 144 -4.84 13.94 2.27
N LEU A 145 -4.77 12.64 2.56
CA LEU A 145 -5.83 11.68 2.24
C LEU A 145 -6.96 11.76 3.27
N LYS A 146 -7.73 12.84 3.22
CA LYS A 146 -8.89 13.05 4.12
C LYS A 146 -10.11 12.24 3.65
N ARG A 147 -10.99 11.95 4.61
CA ARG A 147 -12.37 11.52 4.34
C ARG A 147 -13.03 12.67 3.56
N GLU A 148 -13.67 12.35 2.43
CA GLU A 148 -14.43 13.26 1.54
C GLU A 148 -13.67 13.97 0.41
N THR A 149 -12.44 14.45 0.59
CA THR A 149 -11.74 15.20 -0.48
C THR A 149 -10.28 14.83 -0.65
N MET A 150 -9.82 14.74 -1.90
CA MET A 150 -8.42 14.56 -2.27
C MET A 150 -8.07 15.41 -3.50
N PRO A 151 -6.86 15.99 -3.59
CA PRO A 151 -6.39 16.60 -4.83
C PRO A 151 -6.42 15.59 -5.99
N PHE A 152 -7.07 15.95 -7.10
CA PHE A 152 -7.20 15.10 -8.28
C PHE A 152 -5.85 14.60 -8.81
N GLN A 153 -4.83 15.46 -8.81
CA GLN A 153 -3.48 15.09 -9.25
C GLN A 153 -2.86 13.99 -8.38
N THR A 154 -3.11 14.00 -7.07
CA THR A 154 -2.67 12.95 -6.15
C THR A 154 -3.41 11.65 -6.44
N PHE A 155 -4.73 11.70 -6.57
CA PHE A 155 -5.55 10.54 -6.93
C PHE A 155 -5.05 9.89 -8.23
N LYS A 156 -4.94 10.68 -9.30
CA LYS A 156 -4.46 10.22 -10.61
C LYS A 156 -3.08 9.57 -10.51
N LYS A 157 -2.14 10.22 -9.82
CA LYS A 157 -0.76 9.70 -9.64
C LYS A 157 -0.76 8.34 -8.93
N LEU A 158 -1.55 8.19 -7.86
CA LEU A 158 -1.63 6.94 -7.11
C LEU A 158 -2.28 5.83 -7.92
N VAL A 159 -3.38 6.12 -8.64
CA VAL A 159 -4.05 5.15 -9.52
C VAL A 159 -3.12 4.71 -10.65
N ASP A 160 -2.51 5.64 -11.38
CA ASP A 160 -1.57 5.34 -12.45
C ASP A 160 -0.37 4.54 -11.91
N GLY A 161 0.13 4.91 -10.73
CA GLY A 161 1.23 4.22 -10.07
C GLY A 161 0.88 2.76 -9.76
N VAL A 162 -0.27 2.52 -9.13
CA VAL A 162 -0.72 1.16 -8.77
C VAL A 162 -0.92 0.32 -10.02
N TYR A 163 -1.51 0.89 -11.08
CA TYR A 163 -1.67 0.22 -12.36
C TYR A 163 -0.32 -0.19 -12.99
N VAL A 164 0.63 0.75 -13.07
CA VAL A 164 1.96 0.51 -13.63
C VAL A 164 2.72 -0.52 -12.80
N ALA A 165 2.63 -0.45 -11.48
CA ALA A 165 3.26 -1.41 -10.57
C ALA A 165 2.65 -2.81 -10.77
N ALA A 166 1.33 -2.95 -10.77
CA ALA A 166 0.64 -4.23 -10.95
C ALA A 166 1.01 -4.90 -12.28
N ARG A 167 1.04 -4.15 -13.39
CA ARG A 167 1.50 -4.69 -14.68
C ARG A 167 2.93 -5.19 -14.62
N LYS A 168 3.86 -4.40 -14.06
CA LYS A 168 5.29 -4.78 -14.02
C LYS A 168 5.60 -5.90 -13.03
N LEU A 169 4.80 -6.03 -11.96
CA LEU A 169 4.99 -7.04 -10.92
C LEU A 169 4.36 -8.38 -11.26
N PHE A 170 3.18 -8.37 -11.88
CA PHE A 170 2.36 -9.57 -12.02
C PHE A 170 2.25 -10.10 -13.45
N ALA A 171 2.55 -9.29 -14.47
CA ALA A 171 2.48 -9.78 -15.85
C ALA A 171 3.56 -10.84 -16.11
N PRO A 172 3.17 -12.05 -16.57
CA PRO A 172 4.11 -13.07 -17.03
C PRO A 172 5.06 -12.52 -18.08
N HIS A 173 6.26 -13.11 -18.19
CA HIS A 173 7.27 -12.69 -19.16
C HIS A 173 6.73 -12.68 -20.61
N GLU A 174 5.80 -13.57 -20.93
CA GLU A 174 5.12 -13.62 -22.23
C GLU A 174 4.26 -12.38 -22.52
N LEU A 175 3.78 -11.70 -21.48
CA LEU A 175 2.89 -10.55 -21.52
C LEU A 175 3.55 -9.23 -21.08
N GLU A 176 4.82 -9.24 -20.64
CA GLU A 176 5.50 -8.06 -20.09
C GLU A 176 5.49 -6.85 -21.04
N LYS A 177 5.57 -7.10 -22.35
CA LYS A 177 5.54 -6.06 -23.41
C LYS A 177 4.20 -5.94 -24.11
N ALA A 178 3.19 -6.69 -23.67
CA ALA A 178 1.88 -6.64 -24.28
C ALA A 178 1.20 -5.29 -23.97
N ARG A 179 0.38 -4.82 -24.92
CA ARG A 179 -0.38 -3.58 -24.78
C ARG A 179 -1.55 -3.80 -23.82
N SER A 180 -2.14 -2.73 -23.27
CA SER A 180 -3.34 -2.84 -22.42
C SER A 180 -4.54 -3.49 -23.13
N ALA A 181 -4.62 -3.36 -24.45
CA ALA A 181 -5.63 -4.07 -25.27
C ALA A 181 -5.43 -5.60 -25.33
N THR A 182 -4.33 -6.14 -24.78
CA THR A 182 -4.06 -7.59 -24.73
C THR A 182 -4.39 -8.18 -23.36
N PHE A 183 -4.17 -7.43 -22.29
CA PHE A 183 -4.66 -7.80 -20.97
C PHE A 183 -4.74 -6.53 -20.12
N ASP A 184 -5.72 -6.52 -19.23
CA ASP A 184 -5.93 -5.39 -18.33
C ASP A 184 -6.39 -5.86 -16.95
N PHE A 185 -6.38 -4.91 -16.02
CA PHE A 185 -6.86 -5.10 -14.66
C PHE A 185 -8.10 -4.24 -14.44
N HIS A 186 -9.18 -4.84 -13.97
CA HIS A 186 -10.30 -4.08 -13.46
C HIS A 186 -10.03 -3.61 -12.03
N ILE A 187 -10.51 -2.41 -11.71
CA ILE A 187 -10.45 -1.84 -10.37
C ILE A 187 -11.87 -1.74 -9.81
N HIS A 188 -12.02 -2.06 -8.53
CA HIS A 188 -13.24 -1.71 -7.81
C HIS A 188 -13.34 -0.19 -7.60
N GLU A 189 -14.55 0.29 -7.33
CA GLU A 189 -14.76 1.69 -6.96
C GLU A 189 -13.86 2.06 -5.76
N PRO A 190 -13.04 3.12 -5.88
CA PRO A 190 -12.17 3.53 -4.79
C PRO A 190 -12.97 3.98 -3.57
N ALA A 191 -12.65 3.43 -2.40
CA ALA A 191 -13.25 3.89 -1.15
C ALA A 191 -12.52 5.15 -0.64
N PHE A 192 -13.27 6.17 -0.21
CA PHE A 192 -12.74 7.44 0.31
C PHE A 192 -12.72 7.48 1.86
N GLY A 193 -11.72 8.15 2.45
CA GLY A 193 -11.35 8.07 3.87
C GLY A 193 -10.01 7.39 4.14
N SER A 194 -9.53 6.66 3.13
CA SER A 194 -8.18 6.14 2.89
C SER A 194 -8.25 5.60 1.46
N LEU A 195 -7.41 6.01 0.53
CA LEU A 195 -7.55 5.54 -0.85
C LEU A 195 -7.19 4.06 -0.92
N ILE A 196 -8.20 3.23 -1.21
CA ILE A 196 -8.04 1.80 -1.42
C ILE A 196 -8.25 1.54 -2.91
N ILE A 197 -7.23 0.98 -3.55
CA ILE A 197 -7.30 0.54 -4.94
C ILE A 197 -7.23 -0.98 -4.92
N SER A 198 -8.33 -1.64 -5.28
CA SER A 198 -8.45 -3.09 -5.30
C SER A 198 -8.55 -3.56 -6.75
N ILE A 199 -7.59 -4.38 -7.15
CA ILE A 199 -7.47 -4.98 -8.48
C ILE A 199 -8.11 -6.37 -8.47
N GLU A 200 -9.00 -6.61 -9.44
CA GLU A 200 -9.57 -7.92 -9.71
C GLU A 200 -8.58 -8.87 -10.41
N ASP A 201 -8.98 -10.12 -10.59
CA ASP A 201 -8.21 -11.10 -11.37
C ASP A 201 -7.91 -10.56 -12.79
N PRO A 202 -6.71 -10.82 -13.36
CA PRO A 202 -6.34 -10.32 -14.68
C PRO A 202 -7.28 -10.84 -15.77
N ILE A 203 -7.73 -9.94 -16.64
CA ILE A 203 -8.59 -10.29 -17.77
C ILE A 203 -7.71 -10.58 -18.99
N LEU A 204 -7.78 -11.82 -19.46
CA LEU A 204 -7.00 -12.34 -20.57
C LEU A 204 -7.92 -12.52 -21.78
N GLU A 205 -8.14 -11.45 -22.52
CA GLU A 205 -9.07 -11.44 -23.65
C GLU A 205 -8.41 -10.96 -24.95
N GLY A 206 -8.97 -11.44 -26.06
CA GLY A 206 -8.69 -10.93 -27.41
C GLY A 206 -7.58 -11.65 -28.18
N ALA A 207 -7.49 -11.29 -29.45
CA ALA A 207 -6.60 -11.93 -30.43
C ALA A 207 -5.10 -11.87 -30.04
N GLY A 208 -4.71 -10.91 -29.20
CA GLY A 208 -3.35 -10.79 -28.68
C GLY A 208 -2.97 -11.95 -27.77
N VAL A 209 -3.86 -12.34 -26.85
CA VAL A 209 -3.65 -13.47 -25.93
C VAL A 209 -3.57 -14.76 -26.73
N GLU A 210 -4.50 -14.99 -27.66
CA GLU A 210 -4.46 -16.18 -28.52
C GLU A 210 -3.16 -16.28 -29.31
N ARG A 211 -2.66 -15.16 -29.85
CA ARG A 211 -1.39 -15.15 -30.60
C ARG A 211 -0.21 -15.52 -29.72
N ILE A 212 -0.19 -15.04 -28.48
CA ILE A 212 0.87 -15.32 -27.51
C ILE A 212 0.76 -16.77 -27.00
N MET A 213 -0.45 -17.28 -26.75
CA MET A 213 -0.72 -18.66 -26.39
C MET A 213 -0.26 -19.62 -27.49
N ARG A 214 -0.61 -19.37 -28.76
CA ARG A 214 -0.18 -20.19 -29.90
C ARG A 214 1.34 -20.13 -30.12
N LYS A 215 1.96 -18.97 -29.93
CA LYS A 215 3.40 -18.79 -30.12
C LYS A 215 4.23 -19.54 -29.06
N ASN A 216 3.75 -19.57 -27.82
CA ASN A 216 4.50 -20.13 -26.69
C ASN A 216 3.99 -21.50 -26.24
N ASP A 217 2.97 -22.06 -26.89
CA ASP A 217 2.30 -23.31 -26.54
C ASP A 217 1.82 -23.37 -25.07
N VAL A 218 1.17 -22.29 -24.62
CA VAL A 218 0.68 -22.15 -23.23
C VAL A 218 -0.84 -22.10 -23.20
N LYS A 219 -1.45 -22.83 -22.26
CA LYS A 219 -2.90 -22.81 -22.01
C LYS A 219 -3.32 -21.61 -21.15
N LEU A 220 -4.60 -21.22 -21.22
CA LEU A 220 -5.13 -20.07 -20.48
C LEU A 220 -4.98 -20.25 -18.96
N ASP A 221 -5.35 -21.41 -18.44
CA ASP A 221 -5.25 -21.73 -17.01
C ASP A 221 -3.80 -21.63 -16.52
N GLN A 222 -2.83 -22.06 -17.34
CA GLN A 222 -1.41 -21.95 -17.01
C GLN A 222 -0.92 -20.50 -16.94
N LEU A 223 -1.49 -19.60 -17.76
CA LEU A 223 -1.21 -18.17 -17.67
C LEU A 223 -1.80 -17.59 -16.37
N GLN A 224 -3.03 -17.93 -16.03
CA GLN A 224 -3.66 -17.48 -14.77
C GLN A 224 -2.86 -17.95 -13.55
N GLU A 225 -2.43 -19.22 -13.52
CA GLU A 225 -1.56 -19.75 -12.47
C GLU A 225 -0.19 -19.02 -12.41
N LYS A 226 0.33 -18.52 -13.54
CA LYS A 226 1.55 -17.71 -13.54
C LYS A 226 1.33 -16.37 -12.84
N PHE A 227 0.20 -15.70 -13.07
CA PHE A 227 -0.13 -14.47 -12.34
C PHE A 227 -0.20 -14.71 -10.83
N ILE A 228 -0.89 -15.77 -10.39
CA ILE A 228 -0.99 -16.13 -8.96
C ILE A 228 0.40 -16.40 -8.38
N ARG A 229 1.25 -17.17 -9.07
CA ARG A 229 2.63 -17.43 -8.63
C ARG A 229 3.47 -16.16 -8.55
N MET A 230 3.36 -15.26 -9.53
CA MET A 230 4.08 -13.99 -9.52
C MET A 230 3.65 -13.08 -8.38
N ARG A 231 2.35 -13.03 -8.09
CA ARG A 231 1.81 -12.33 -6.93
C ARG A 231 2.36 -12.88 -5.62
N ASN A 232 2.26 -14.19 -5.40
CA ASN A 232 2.72 -14.81 -4.15
C ASN A 232 4.23 -14.59 -3.97
N LYS A 233 5.01 -14.81 -5.03
CA LYS A 233 6.46 -14.51 -5.04
C LYS A 233 6.75 -13.05 -4.69
N PHE A 234 6.00 -12.09 -5.24
CA PHE A 234 6.14 -10.69 -4.87
C PHE A 234 5.92 -10.47 -3.38
N PHE A 235 4.86 -11.03 -2.80
CA PHE A 235 4.60 -10.87 -1.36
C PHE A 235 5.67 -11.52 -0.50
N ASP A 236 6.17 -12.69 -0.88
CA ASP A 236 7.25 -13.37 -0.15
C ASP A 236 8.54 -12.52 -0.19
N ASP A 237 8.99 -12.16 -1.40
CA ASP A 237 10.22 -11.40 -1.61
C ASP A 237 10.11 -9.99 -0.98
N PHE A 238 8.97 -9.31 -1.14
CA PHE A 238 8.80 -7.95 -0.65
C PHE A 238 8.58 -7.89 0.87
N ASN A 239 7.92 -8.89 1.47
CA ASN A 239 7.76 -8.96 2.92
C ASN A 239 9.11 -9.11 3.62
N GLU A 240 10.03 -9.92 3.06
CA GLU A 240 11.40 -10.04 3.57
C GLU A 240 12.09 -8.67 3.62
N ILE A 241 12.10 -7.94 2.50
CA ILE A 241 12.77 -6.64 2.40
C ILE A 241 12.07 -5.58 3.27
N ALA A 242 10.74 -5.58 3.33
CA ALA A 242 9.97 -4.66 4.16
C ALA A 242 10.25 -4.90 5.65
N ASN A 243 10.35 -6.16 6.09
CA ASN A 243 10.71 -6.49 7.47
C ASN A 243 12.14 -6.06 7.81
N MET A 244 13.09 -6.21 6.88
CA MET A 244 14.43 -5.64 7.03
C MET A 244 14.37 -4.13 7.15
N ALA A 245 13.63 -3.45 6.28
CA ALA A 245 13.48 -2.00 6.29
C ALA A 245 12.87 -1.46 7.58
N ARG A 246 11.95 -2.18 8.22
CA ARG A 246 11.36 -1.77 9.51
C ARG A 246 12.38 -1.83 10.64
N ASN A 247 13.16 -2.91 10.70
CA ASN A 247 14.03 -3.18 11.84
C ASN A 247 15.46 -2.64 11.69
N TYR A 248 15.99 -2.59 10.45
CA TYR A 248 17.40 -2.36 10.15
C TYR A 248 17.59 -1.58 8.83
N GLU A 249 18.85 -1.24 8.51
CA GLU A 249 19.21 -0.80 7.16
C GLU A 249 19.24 -1.99 6.19
N ILE A 250 18.78 -1.78 4.96
CA ILE A 250 18.79 -2.81 3.92
C ILE A 250 20.20 -2.93 3.37
N ARG A 251 20.79 -4.12 3.49
CA ARG A 251 22.11 -4.39 2.94
C ARG A 251 22.13 -4.25 1.41
N HIS A 252 23.26 -3.80 0.89
CA HIS A 252 23.51 -3.56 -0.53
C HIS A 252 23.28 -4.78 -1.43
N ASP A 253 23.69 -5.97 -0.99
CA ASP A 253 23.50 -7.23 -1.73
C ASP A 253 22.02 -7.62 -1.82
N VAL A 254 21.25 -7.40 -0.76
CA VAL A 254 19.80 -7.61 -0.75
C VAL A 254 19.10 -6.60 -1.66
N ALA A 255 19.53 -5.34 -1.64
CA ALA A 255 18.99 -4.29 -2.50
C ALA A 255 19.24 -4.60 -3.99
N ASP A 256 20.47 -5.01 -4.34
CA ASP A 256 20.85 -5.38 -5.71
C ASP A 256 20.04 -6.60 -6.20
N LYS A 257 19.87 -7.64 -5.36
CA LYS A 257 19.06 -8.83 -5.68
C LYS A 257 17.59 -8.47 -5.97
N ASN A 258 17.06 -7.47 -5.28
CA ASN A 258 15.64 -7.11 -5.30
C ASN A 258 15.33 -5.78 -6.03
N VAL A 259 16.27 -5.27 -6.82
CA VAL A 259 16.16 -3.96 -7.48
C VAL A 259 14.90 -3.83 -8.35
N ASN A 260 14.44 -4.91 -8.97
CA ASN A 260 13.25 -4.90 -9.82
C ASN A 260 11.96 -4.72 -9.01
N ILE A 261 11.84 -5.36 -7.84
CA ILE A 261 10.70 -5.21 -6.94
C ILE A 261 10.70 -3.78 -6.39
N LEU A 262 11.85 -3.33 -5.89
CA LEU A 262 12.03 -1.99 -5.37
C LEU A 262 11.66 -0.93 -6.40
N ARG A 263 12.15 -1.04 -7.64
CA ARG A 263 11.81 -0.15 -8.76
C ARG A 263 10.32 -0.02 -8.99
N ASN A 264 9.57 -1.12 -8.86
CA ASN A 264 8.16 -1.14 -9.19
C ASN A 264 7.28 -0.62 -8.04
N VAL A 265 7.78 -0.61 -6.81
CA VAL A 265 7.01 -0.21 -5.63
C VAL A 265 7.41 1.17 -5.10
N VAL A 266 8.64 1.65 -5.36
CA VAL A 266 9.18 2.87 -4.74
C VAL A 266 8.30 4.12 -4.92
N ASP A 267 7.65 4.23 -6.07
CA ASP A 267 6.76 5.35 -6.41
C ASP A 267 5.43 5.32 -5.65
N LEU A 268 5.08 4.18 -5.05
CA LEU A 268 3.89 3.97 -4.21
C LEU A 268 4.18 4.19 -2.72
N LEU A 269 5.45 4.31 -2.33
CA LEU A 269 5.81 4.45 -0.93
C LEU A 269 5.57 5.90 -0.45
N PRO A 270 5.30 6.12 0.85
CA PRO A 270 5.26 7.44 1.47
C PRO A 270 6.50 8.28 1.14
N ALA A 271 6.30 9.57 0.86
CA ALA A 271 7.36 10.55 0.63
C ALA A 271 7.38 11.61 1.72
N ASP A 272 8.53 12.27 1.85
CA ASP A 272 8.74 13.47 2.67
C ASP A 272 7.86 14.67 2.22
N ASP A 273 6.99 14.53 1.21
CA ASP A 273 6.03 15.55 0.77
C ASP A 273 4.71 15.56 1.56
N GLY A 274 4.55 14.62 2.51
CA GLY A 274 3.41 14.59 3.44
C GLY A 274 2.07 14.22 2.81
N LYS A 275 2.05 13.71 1.56
CA LYS A 275 0.78 13.33 0.91
C LYS A 275 0.07 12.18 1.61
N PHE A 276 0.85 11.22 2.13
CA PHE A 276 0.38 10.08 2.90
C PHE A 276 1.55 9.48 3.67
N ASP A 277 1.24 8.88 4.82
CA ASP A 277 2.25 8.45 5.80
C ASP A 277 2.44 6.93 5.81
N LYS A 278 1.44 6.22 5.30
CA LYS A 278 1.38 4.76 5.32
C LYS A 278 0.82 4.21 4.01
N VAL A 279 1.45 3.15 3.52
CA VAL A 279 0.94 2.31 2.44
C VAL A 279 0.84 0.87 2.91
N GLU A 280 -0.19 0.17 2.45
CA GLU A 280 -0.43 -1.22 2.78
C GLU A 280 -0.74 -1.99 1.51
N PHE A 281 -0.03 -3.09 1.31
CA PHE A 281 -0.21 -4.00 0.18
C PHE A 281 -0.91 -5.25 0.68
N TYR A 282 -1.91 -5.72 -0.05
CA TYR A 282 -2.68 -6.90 0.27
C TYR A 282 -2.76 -7.82 -0.95
N GLY A 283 -2.55 -9.12 -0.72
CA GLY A 283 -2.74 -10.18 -1.69
C GLY A 283 -3.64 -11.24 -1.09
N GLY A 284 -4.82 -11.42 -1.69
CA GLY A 284 -5.77 -12.44 -1.27
C GLY A 284 -5.80 -13.60 -2.25
N GLU A 285 -5.68 -14.82 -1.77
CA GLU A 285 -6.20 -15.98 -2.49
C GLU A 285 -7.66 -16.18 -2.10
N LYS A 286 -8.55 -16.46 -3.08
CA LYS A 286 -9.97 -16.72 -2.82
C LYS A 286 -10.10 -17.89 -1.83
N GLY A 287 -10.37 -17.58 -0.56
CA GLY A 287 -10.52 -18.56 0.51
C GLY A 287 -9.20 -19.07 1.14
N GLY A 288 -8.04 -18.47 0.81
CA GLY A 288 -6.72 -18.89 1.28
C GLY A 288 -6.04 -17.92 2.26
N GLU A 289 -4.76 -18.19 2.54
CA GLU A 289 -3.92 -17.35 3.40
C GLU A 289 -3.68 -15.99 2.75
N ARG A 290 -3.68 -14.93 3.56
CA ARG A 290 -3.54 -13.56 3.07
C ARG A 290 -2.17 -13.02 3.37
N HIS A 291 -1.58 -12.41 2.35
CA HIS A 291 -0.34 -11.68 2.51
C HIS A 291 -0.66 -10.20 2.65
N GLY A 292 -0.13 -9.58 3.70
CA GLY A 292 -0.19 -8.15 3.89
C GLY A 292 1.19 -7.59 4.14
N ILE A 293 1.46 -6.37 3.68
CA ILE A 293 2.71 -5.67 3.96
C ILE A 293 2.38 -4.21 4.26
N ILE A 294 2.64 -3.78 5.49
CA ILE A 294 2.50 -2.38 5.92
C ILE A 294 3.85 -1.68 5.83
N ILE A 295 3.88 -0.49 5.22
CA ILE A 295 5.07 0.34 5.12
C ILE A 295 4.73 1.77 5.53
N GLU A 296 5.40 2.22 6.57
CA GLU A 296 5.34 3.58 7.08
C GLU A 296 6.55 4.39 6.61
N GLU A 297 6.51 5.70 6.79
CA GLU A 297 7.51 6.67 6.31
C GLU A 297 8.97 6.27 6.57
N VAL A 298 9.31 5.82 7.78
CA VAL A 298 10.70 5.42 8.12
C VAL A 298 11.18 4.23 7.29
N ALA A 299 10.34 3.21 7.15
CA ALA A 299 10.65 2.04 6.32
C ALA A 299 10.65 2.40 4.82
N ALA A 300 9.74 3.28 4.39
CA ALA A 300 9.66 3.79 3.03
C ALA A 300 10.94 4.52 2.61
N LYS A 301 11.48 5.38 3.48
CA LYS A 301 12.75 6.08 3.26
C LYS A 301 13.91 5.10 3.07
N ARG A 302 14.00 4.07 3.91
CA ARG A 302 15.03 3.02 3.80
C ARG A 302 14.90 2.23 2.50
N LEU A 303 13.68 1.86 2.09
CA LEU A 303 13.42 1.18 0.81
C LEU A 303 13.80 2.04 -0.40
N ARG A 304 13.51 3.34 -0.35
CA ARG A 304 13.95 4.31 -1.37
C ARG A 304 15.46 4.40 -1.45
N SER A 305 16.14 4.56 -0.33
CA SER A 305 17.61 4.59 -0.30
C SER A 305 18.22 3.29 -0.83
N ALA A 306 17.62 2.14 -0.52
CA ALA A 306 18.04 0.84 -1.06
C ALA A 306 17.82 0.76 -2.58
N TYR A 307 16.67 1.23 -3.08
CA TYR A 307 16.40 1.32 -4.51
C TYR A 307 17.39 2.24 -5.22
N ASP A 308 17.58 3.45 -4.68
CA ASP A 308 18.50 4.44 -5.21
C ASP A 308 19.88 3.81 -5.30
N PHE A 309 20.38 3.18 -4.23
CA PHE A 309 21.65 2.48 -4.26
C PHE A 309 21.72 1.39 -5.35
N ALA A 310 20.73 0.50 -5.41
CA ALA A 310 20.70 -0.66 -6.31
C ALA A 310 20.47 -0.32 -7.78
N SER A 311 19.84 0.82 -8.07
CA SER A 311 19.60 1.31 -9.43
C SER A 311 20.90 1.72 -10.14
N GLY A 312 21.97 1.95 -9.37
CA GLY A 312 23.27 2.39 -9.85
C GLY A 312 24.03 1.26 -10.52
N ARG A 313 24.52 1.49 -11.74
CA ARG A 313 25.38 0.52 -12.43
C ARG A 313 26.83 0.78 -12.08
N LYS A 314 27.53 -0.25 -11.56
CA LYS A 314 28.99 -0.17 -11.42
C LYS A 314 29.62 0.09 -12.80
N LYS A 315 30.38 1.17 -12.91
CA LYS A 315 31.04 1.56 -14.15
C LYS A 315 32.33 2.30 -13.83
N ASP A 316 33.37 1.97 -14.57
CA ASP A 316 34.57 2.78 -14.65
C ASP A 316 34.46 3.76 -15.82
N ILE A 317 34.81 5.01 -15.58
CA ILE A 317 34.81 6.08 -16.58
C ILE A 317 36.19 6.72 -16.60
N GLU A 318 36.72 6.91 -17.80
CA GLU A 318 37.92 7.69 -18.03
C GLU A 318 37.53 9.01 -18.71
N GLY A 319 38.12 10.11 -18.26
CA GLY A 319 37.81 11.43 -18.82
C GLY A 319 38.62 12.54 -18.19
N PHE A 320 38.16 13.77 -18.40
CA PHE A 320 38.82 14.97 -17.89
C PHE A 320 37.94 15.68 -16.86
N ILE A 321 38.55 16.15 -15.77
CA ILE A 321 37.87 16.99 -14.80
C ILE A 321 37.53 18.33 -15.45
N THR A 322 36.28 18.75 -15.40
CA THR A 322 35.81 20.03 -15.98
C THR A 322 35.38 21.04 -14.94
N ILE A 323 34.85 20.58 -13.81
CA ILE A 323 34.36 21.41 -12.71
C ILE A 323 34.71 20.72 -11.41
N ILE A 324 35.15 21.48 -10.41
CA ILE A 324 35.36 21.01 -9.03
C ILE A 324 34.50 21.89 -8.12
N ASN A 325 33.66 21.28 -7.29
CA ASN A 325 32.81 21.96 -6.33
C ASN A 325 33.09 21.45 -4.91
N ALA A 326 33.94 22.20 -4.20
CA ALA A 326 34.35 21.89 -2.84
C ALA A 326 33.18 21.82 -1.85
N ASN A 327 32.18 22.69 -1.98
CA ASN A 327 31.08 22.81 -1.02
C ASN A 327 30.20 21.56 -0.97
N SER A 328 30.12 20.84 -2.10
CA SER A 328 29.29 19.63 -2.23
C SER A 328 30.09 18.33 -2.24
N TYR A 329 31.42 18.40 -2.10
CA TYR A 329 32.34 17.27 -2.31
C TYR A 329 32.12 16.58 -3.66
N THR A 330 31.83 17.38 -4.70
CA THR A 330 31.60 16.87 -6.05
C THR A 330 32.56 17.47 -7.06
N PHE A 331 32.81 16.72 -8.12
CA PHE A 331 33.51 17.21 -9.30
C PHE A 331 32.88 16.60 -10.54
N VAL A 332 33.30 17.03 -11.72
CA VAL A 332 32.67 16.66 -12.97
C VAL A 332 33.69 16.10 -13.92
N VAL A 333 33.45 14.90 -14.41
CA VAL A 333 34.24 14.28 -15.46
C VAL A 333 33.48 14.33 -16.78
N LYS A 334 34.16 14.81 -17.83
CA LYS A 334 33.70 14.69 -19.22
C LYS A 334 34.41 13.51 -19.86
N ASP A 335 33.64 12.51 -20.27
CA ASP A 335 34.18 11.31 -20.93
C ASP A 335 34.53 11.56 -22.41
N SER A 336 35.10 10.55 -23.07
CA SER A 336 35.47 10.62 -24.49
C SER A 336 34.26 10.76 -25.43
N SER A 337 33.05 10.39 -24.99
CA SER A 337 31.81 10.59 -25.75
C SER A 337 31.27 12.01 -25.64
N GLY A 338 31.89 12.85 -24.80
CA GLY A 338 31.46 14.20 -24.50
C GLY A 338 30.37 14.29 -23.44
N ARG A 339 29.91 13.15 -22.91
CA ARG A 339 28.94 13.09 -21.82
C ARG A 339 29.61 13.51 -20.53
N GLN A 340 28.89 14.30 -19.74
CA GLN A 340 29.38 14.75 -18.45
C GLN A 340 28.76 13.91 -17.35
N VAL A 341 29.54 13.67 -16.30
CA VAL A 341 29.14 12.90 -15.11
C VAL A 341 29.55 13.69 -13.87
N THR A 342 28.60 13.97 -12.99
CA THR A 342 28.88 14.56 -11.67
C THR A 342 29.28 13.44 -10.73
N CYS A 343 30.47 13.51 -10.17
CA CYS A 343 31.08 12.52 -9.31
C CYS A 343 31.05 13.03 -7.87
N GLN A 344 30.41 12.28 -6.97
CA GLN A 344 30.43 12.55 -5.53
C GLN A 344 31.44 11.61 -4.86
N ALA A 345 32.42 12.21 -4.16
CA ALA A 345 33.33 11.48 -3.29
C ALA A 345 32.85 11.58 -1.84
N LYS A 346 33.32 10.67 -0.98
CA LYS A 346 33.16 10.84 0.47
C LYS A 346 33.95 12.06 0.93
N SER A 347 33.50 12.71 2.01
CA SER A 347 34.13 13.94 2.53
C SER A 347 35.65 13.78 2.74
N ASP A 348 36.07 12.66 3.34
CA ASP A 348 37.49 12.39 3.65
C ASP A 348 38.31 12.13 2.38
N ASP A 349 37.75 11.38 1.44
CA ASP A 349 38.37 11.12 0.12
C ASP A 349 38.50 12.41 -0.68
N PHE A 350 37.47 13.26 -0.66
CA PHE A 350 37.48 14.54 -1.36
C PHE A 350 38.51 15.50 -0.78
N THR A 351 38.63 15.54 0.55
CA THR A 351 39.66 16.33 1.24
C THR A 351 41.06 15.86 0.86
N SER A 352 41.24 14.54 0.71
CA SER A 352 42.50 13.96 0.24
C SER A 352 42.80 14.32 -1.21
N LEU A 353 41.79 14.30 -2.09
CA LEU A 353 41.91 14.75 -3.48
C LEU A 353 42.29 16.23 -3.57
N GLN A 354 41.72 17.10 -2.74
CA GLN A 354 42.05 18.53 -2.74
C GLN A 354 43.52 18.82 -2.38
N ARG A 355 44.18 17.91 -1.67
CA ARG A 355 45.60 18.02 -1.32
C ARG A 355 46.53 17.47 -2.40
N ASP A 356 45.99 16.78 -3.40
CA ASP A 356 46.76 16.25 -4.53
C ASP A 356 46.84 17.31 -5.64
N ASP A 357 48.05 17.78 -5.97
CA ASP A 357 48.29 18.80 -7.00
C ASP A 357 47.80 18.39 -8.41
N ARG A 358 47.53 17.10 -8.63
CA ARG A 358 46.95 16.57 -9.86
C ARG A 358 45.44 16.76 -9.93
N PHE A 359 44.75 16.99 -8.80
CA PHE A 359 43.30 17.21 -8.75
C PHE A 359 42.92 18.64 -9.16
N ARG A 360 42.98 18.90 -10.47
CA ARG A 360 42.68 20.20 -11.07
C ARG A 360 41.84 20.06 -12.33
N SER A 361 41.21 21.14 -12.76
CA SER A 361 40.52 21.19 -14.05
C SER A 361 41.47 20.75 -15.17
N SER A 362 40.91 20.04 -16.15
CA SER A 362 41.60 19.39 -17.27
C SER A 362 42.51 18.22 -16.90
N ALA A 363 42.60 17.80 -15.63
CA ALA A 363 43.30 16.58 -15.27
C ALA A 363 42.58 15.34 -15.82
N ARG A 364 43.35 14.40 -16.36
CA ARG A 364 42.84 13.13 -16.84
C ARG A 364 42.72 12.16 -15.67
N VAL A 365 41.54 11.57 -15.51
CA VAL A 365 41.23 10.68 -14.40
C VAL A 365 40.48 9.45 -14.86
N LYS A 366 40.72 8.34 -14.17
CA LYS A 366 39.90 7.14 -14.15
C LYS A 366 39.15 7.09 -12.83
N ILE A 367 37.83 7.03 -12.91
CA ILE A 367 36.94 6.97 -11.76
C ILE A 367 36.12 5.69 -11.81
N GLY A 368 35.92 5.06 -10.65
CA GLY A 368 35.10 3.88 -10.50
C GLY A 368 34.00 4.12 -9.48
N GLY A 369 32.77 3.74 -9.82
CA GLY A 369 31.65 3.93 -8.91
C GLY A 369 30.32 3.47 -9.47
N ARG A 370 29.25 3.79 -8.74
CA ARG A 370 27.87 3.52 -9.17
C ARG A 370 27.34 4.69 -9.98
N LEU A 371 27.08 4.45 -11.26
CA LEU A 371 26.53 5.42 -12.20
C LEU A 371 24.99 5.38 -12.21
N TYR A 372 24.39 6.54 -11.98
CA TYR A 372 22.98 6.84 -12.04
C TYR A 372 22.70 7.72 -13.25
N LYS A 373 21.85 7.25 -14.16
CA LYS A 373 21.47 8.04 -15.33
C LYS A 373 20.47 9.13 -14.93
N ARG A 374 20.68 10.35 -15.40
CA ARG A 374 19.73 11.47 -15.26
C ARG A 374 19.54 12.17 -16.60
N GLU A 375 18.51 13.00 -16.73
CA GLU A 375 18.19 13.68 -18.00
C GLU A 375 19.29 14.63 -18.47
N LEU A 376 19.80 15.48 -17.57
CA LEU A 376 20.80 16.50 -17.92
C LEU A 376 22.23 15.96 -17.83
N ARG A 377 22.57 15.39 -16.69
CA ARG A 377 23.92 14.90 -16.41
C ARG A 377 23.86 13.68 -15.51
N ASP A 378 24.56 12.62 -15.91
CA ASP A 378 24.67 11.45 -15.07
C ASP A 378 25.36 11.78 -13.74
N TYR A 379 25.07 10.97 -12.75
CA TYR A 379 25.59 11.10 -11.41
C TYR A 379 26.34 9.83 -11.03
N MET A 380 27.52 9.94 -10.45
CA MET A 380 28.31 8.80 -10.00
C MET A 380 28.70 8.98 -8.54
N VAL A 381 28.37 8.00 -7.71
CA VAL A 381 28.92 7.90 -6.35
C VAL A 381 30.19 7.06 -6.44
N LEU A 382 31.33 7.64 -6.07
CA LEU A 382 32.62 6.97 -6.17
C LEU A 382 32.75 5.89 -5.09
N GLU A 383 33.17 4.69 -5.52
CA GLU A 383 33.50 3.59 -4.61
C GLU A 383 35.00 3.59 -4.24
N SER A 384 35.83 4.30 -5.01
CA SER A 384 37.28 4.43 -4.80
C SER A 384 37.79 5.83 -5.17
N ILE A 385 38.97 6.18 -4.64
CA ILE A 385 39.64 7.43 -4.97
C ILE A 385 40.01 7.43 -6.47
N PRO A 386 39.74 8.52 -7.21
CA PRO A 386 40.15 8.71 -8.60
C PRO A 386 41.63 8.40 -8.84
N VAL A 387 41.91 7.68 -9.92
CA VAL A 387 43.29 7.42 -10.38
C VAL A 387 43.64 8.44 -11.47
N PHE A 388 44.65 9.26 -11.23
CA PHE A 388 45.17 10.21 -12.22
C PHE A 388 46.00 9.47 -13.27
N LEU A 389 45.72 9.74 -14.55
CA LEU A 389 46.31 9.08 -15.72
C LEU A 389 47.40 9.91 -16.40
#